data_AF-A0AA86W2I6-F1
#
_entry.id   AF-A0AA86W2I6-F1
#
_cell.length_a   1.000
_cell.length_b   1.000
_cell.length_c   1.000
_cell.angle_alpha   90.00
_cell.angle_beta   90.00
_cell.angle_gamma   90.00
#
_symmetry.space_group_name_H-M   'P 1'
#
loop_
_entity.id
_entity.type
_entity.pdbx_description
1 polymer ?
#
loop_
_entity_poly.entity_id
_entity_poly.type
_entity_poly.pdbx_seq_one_letter_code
_entity_poly.pdbx_strand_id
1 'polypeptide(L)'
;MESQTIDEAEDEWSQHNAKKLIDTSQKGLRNSIPKNFPYFHVEFGLNKGFVHVIDDEKQFNGSLGLNVVRGMLHLAEEDMYRRRRYEAIEVQKQAVASFSKEWNHFDWTKQLNETS
;
A
#
# COMPACT_ATOMS: atom_id res chain seq x y z
N MET A 1 -25.67 20.31 -7.09
CA MET A 1 -26.05 18.99 -6.56
C MET A 1 -24.81 18.20 -6.14
N GLU A 2 -23.69 18.26 -6.86
CA GLU A 2 -22.43 17.58 -6.45
C GLU A 2 -21.82 18.12 -5.15
N SER A 3 -21.87 19.44 -4.89
CA SER A 3 -21.28 20.03 -3.68
C SER A 3 -21.92 19.54 -2.37
N GLN A 4 -23.25 19.42 -2.33
CA GLN A 4 -23.96 19.00 -1.13
C GLN A 4 -23.59 17.57 -0.71
N THR A 5 -23.44 16.67 -1.68
CA THR A 5 -23.00 15.28 -1.42
C THR A 5 -21.56 15.17 -0.91
N ILE A 6 -20.69 16.10 -1.32
CA ILE A 6 -19.30 16.14 -0.86
C ILE A 6 -19.25 16.71 0.55
N ASP A 7 -19.96 17.80 0.82
CA ASP A 7 -20.04 18.41 2.15
C ASP A 7 -20.64 17.43 3.18
N GLU A 8 -21.70 16.69 2.81
CA GLU A 8 -22.31 15.64 3.65
C GLU A 8 -21.36 14.45 3.89
N ALA A 9 -20.59 14.06 2.87
CA ALA A 9 -19.57 13.03 2.99
C ALA A 9 -18.32 13.51 3.75
N GLU A 10 -18.00 14.80 3.75
CA GLU A 10 -16.91 15.35 4.56
C GLU A 10 -17.33 15.48 6.03
N ASP A 11 -18.59 15.82 6.31
CA ASP A 11 -19.14 15.89 7.67
C ASP A 11 -19.31 14.52 8.34
N GLU A 12 -19.78 13.48 7.63
CA GLU A 12 -19.89 12.11 8.19
C GLU A 12 -18.53 11.46 8.50
N TRP A 13 -17.46 11.94 7.86
CA TRP A 13 -16.10 11.40 8.01
C TRP A 13 -15.24 12.22 8.99
N SER A 14 -15.64 13.47 9.26
CA SER A 14 -14.96 14.34 10.20
C SER A 14 -15.09 13.84 11.65
N GLN A 15 -13.95 13.53 12.25
CA GLN A 15 -13.72 13.19 13.67
C GLN A 15 -14.21 11.83 14.21
N HIS A 16 -15.25 11.21 13.65
CA HIS A 16 -15.78 9.94 14.20
C HIS A 16 -15.27 8.65 13.51
N ASN A 17 -14.86 8.70 12.24
CA ASN A 17 -14.52 7.49 11.44
C ASN A 17 -13.04 7.31 11.11
N ALA A 18 -12.23 8.35 11.18
CA ALA A 18 -10.82 8.27 10.82
C ALA A 18 -9.97 7.32 11.66
N LYS A 19 -10.35 7.11 12.92
CA LYS A 19 -9.68 6.15 13.82
C LYS A 19 -10.09 4.71 13.56
N LYS A 20 -11.06 4.47 12.68
CA LYS A 20 -11.62 3.15 12.42
C LYS A 20 -10.82 2.45 11.33
N LEU A 21 -10.35 1.24 11.65
CA LEU A 21 -9.84 0.30 10.66
C LEU A 21 -11.02 -0.23 9.84
N ILE A 22 -10.98 -0.06 8.51
CA ILE A 22 -12.07 -0.46 7.60
C ILE A 22 -11.69 -1.78 6.95
N ASP A 23 -12.52 -2.81 7.10
CA ASP A 23 -12.36 -4.10 6.43
C ASP A 23 -12.76 -3.98 4.94
N THR A 24 -11.83 -4.30 4.04
CA THR A 24 -12.05 -4.26 2.58
C THR A 24 -12.51 -5.60 1.98
N SER A 25 -12.63 -6.67 2.77
CA SER A 25 -12.95 -8.01 2.28
C SER A 25 -14.35 -8.14 1.67
N GLN A 26 -15.29 -7.28 2.07
CA GLN A 26 -16.69 -7.39 1.65
C GLN A 26 -16.99 -6.63 0.35
N LYS A 27 -16.46 -5.40 0.23
CA LYS A 27 -16.77 -4.49 -0.89
C LYS A 27 -15.56 -4.00 -1.66
N GLY A 28 -14.35 -4.40 -1.28
CA GLY A 28 -13.09 -3.98 -1.89
C GLY A 28 -12.69 -2.54 -1.54
N LEU A 29 -11.44 -2.18 -1.88
CA LEU A 29 -10.86 -0.87 -1.59
C LEU A 29 -11.67 0.29 -2.19
N ARG A 30 -12.02 0.19 -3.49
CA ARG A 30 -12.68 1.27 -4.24
C ARG A 30 -14.05 1.67 -3.69
N ASN A 31 -14.77 0.73 -3.09
CA ASN A 31 -16.08 0.99 -2.49
C ASN A 31 -15.99 1.31 -0.98
N SER A 32 -14.78 1.25 -0.42
CA SER A 32 -14.52 1.48 1.00
C SER A 32 -14.05 2.90 1.30
N ILE A 33 -13.47 3.61 0.32
CA ILE A 33 -12.90 4.94 0.47
C ILE A 33 -13.38 5.87 -0.64
N PRO A 34 -13.79 7.12 -0.35
CA PRO A 34 -14.08 8.13 -1.35
C PRO A 34 -12.92 8.42 -2.30
N LYS A 35 -13.22 8.99 -3.47
CA LYS A 35 -12.17 9.48 -4.37
C LYS A 35 -11.41 10.63 -3.70
N ASN A 36 -10.10 10.71 -3.98
CA ASN A 36 -9.22 11.79 -3.52
C ASN A 36 -9.01 11.90 -2.00
N PHE A 37 -9.31 10.84 -1.24
CA PHE A 37 -9.00 10.79 0.19
C PHE A 37 -7.63 10.14 0.44
N PRO A 38 -6.76 10.66 1.33
CA PRO A 38 -5.50 10.00 1.70
C PRO A 38 -5.76 8.79 2.63
N TYR A 39 -5.12 7.66 2.33
CA TYR A 39 -5.30 6.41 3.11
C TYR A 39 -4.06 5.52 3.08
N PHE A 40 -3.98 4.62 4.06
CA PHE A 40 -3.04 3.51 4.11
C PHE A 40 -3.82 2.18 3.98
N HIS A 41 -3.47 1.36 2.99
CA HIS A 41 -4.12 0.07 2.72
C HIS A 41 -3.12 -1.09 2.87
N VAL A 42 -3.55 -2.16 3.53
CA VAL A 42 -2.84 -3.45 3.58
C VAL A 42 -3.75 -4.55 3.05
N GLU A 43 -3.19 -5.45 2.24
CA GLU A 43 -3.90 -6.58 1.64
C GLU A 43 -3.17 -7.90 1.92
N PHE A 44 -3.94 -8.95 2.16
CA PHE A 44 -3.51 -10.31 2.45
C PHE A 44 -4.11 -11.25 1.39
N GLY A 45 -3.30 -11.60 0.38
CA GLY A 45 -3.78 -12.36 -0.77
C GLY A 45 -4.54 -11.46 -1.74
N LEU A 46 -5.75 -11.87 -2.14
CA LEU A 46 -6.55 -11.20 -3.17
C LEU A 46 -7.86 -10.57 -2.66
N ASN A 47 -8.34 -10.98 -1.49
CA ASN A 47 -9.73 -10.70 -1.05
C ASN A 47 -9.82 -10.22 0.41
N LYS A 48 -8.71 -9.98 1.09
CA LYS A 48 -8.72 -9.60 2.52
C LYS A 48 -7.79 -8.43 2.72
N GLY A 49 -8.26 -7.38 3.35
CA GLY A 49 -7.44 -6.22 3.60
C GLY A 49 -8.09 -5.26 4.58
N PHE A 50 -7.31 -4.26 4.96
CA PHE A 50 -7.76 -3.20 5.82
C PHE A 50 -7.29 -1.86 5.30
N VAL A 51 -8.13 -0.84 5.46
CA VAL A 51 -7.78 0.54 5.22
C VAL A 51 -7.82 1.33 6.52
N HIS A 52 -6.80 2.17 6.69
CA HIS A 52 -6.82 3.27 7.64
C HIS A 52 -6.86 4.59 6.86
N VAL A 53 -7.82 5.44 7.20
CA VAL A 53 -7.95 6.78 6.64
C VAL A 53 -6.95 7.71 7.33
N ILE A 54 -6.30 8.60 6.57
CA ILE A 54 -5.30 9.52 7.09
C ILE A 54 -5.91 10.92 7.19
N ASP A 55 -6.16 11.43 8.40
CA ASP A 55 -6.72 12.77 8.58
C ASP A 55 -5.68 13.89 8.46
N ASP A 56 -4.50 13.65 9.02
CA ASP A 56 -3.39 14.60 8.99
C ASP A 56 -2.14 13.90 8.46
N GLU A 57 -1.88 14.12 7.17
CA GLU A 57 -0.71 13.59 6.48
C GLU A 57 0.61 14.03 7.14
N LYS A 58 0.64 15.16 7.86
CA LYS A 58 1.85 15.64 8.55
C LYS A 58 2.17 14.81 9.79
N GLN A 59 1.15 14.21 10.41
CA GLN A 59 1.30 13.33 11.57
C GLN A 59 1.47 11.87 11.17
N PHE A 60 1.06 11.51 9.95
CA PHE A 60 1.17 10.13 9.48
C PHE A 60 2.63 9.72 9.25
N ASN A 61 3.03 8.62 9.88
CA ASN A 61 4.35 8.05 9.65
C ASN A 61 4.38 7.27 8.33
N GLY A 62 4.95 7.86 7.28
CA GLY A 62 5.11 7.21 5.97
C GLY A 62 5.92 5.89 5.99
N SER A 63 6.66 5.60 7.06
CA SER A 63 7.39 4.34 7.25
C SER A 63 6.60 3.27 8.03
N LEU A 64 5.34 3.53 8.41
CA LEU A 64 4.52 2.63 9.22
C LEU A 64 4.50 1.20 8.68
N GLY A 65 4.13 1.01 7.41
CA GLY A 65 4.02 -0.31 6.79
C GLY A 65 5.35 -1.08 6.80
N LEU A 66 6.45 -0.39 6.48
CA LEU A 66 7.78 -1.00 6.51
C LEU A 66 8.20 -1.40 7.94
N ASN A 67 7.93 -0.56 8.94
CA ASN A 67 8.27 -0.85 10.33
C ASN A 67 7.48 -2.04 10.88
N VAL A 68 6.20 -2.15 10.52
CA VAL A 68 5.37 -3.32 10.87
C VAL A 68 5.95 -4.60 10.26
N VAL A 69 6.31 -4.59 8.97
CA VAL A 69 6.93 -5.75 8.30
C VAL A 69 8.27 -6.12 8.93
N ARG A 70 9.13 -5.15 9.24
CA ARG A 70 10.42 -5.38 9.91
C ARG A 70 10.23 -6.03 11.29
N GLY A 71 9.25 -5.55 12.06
CA GLY A 71 8.90 -6.14 13.35
C GLY A 71 8.40 -7.58 13.22
N MET A 72 7.53 -7.86 12.24
CA MET A 72 7.06 -9.22 11.95
C MET A 72 8.19 -10.18 11.56
N LEU A 73 9.18 -9.68 10.81
CA LEU A 73 10.35 -10.46 10.37
C LEU A 73 11.44 -10.58 11.45
N HIS A 74 11.27 -9.97 12.63
CA HIS A 74 12.25 -9.95 13.72
C HIS A 74 13.66 -9.54 13.25
N LEU A 75 13.73 -8.56 12.34
CA LEU A 75 15.02 -8.06 11.85
C LEU A 75 15.77 -7.34 12.99
N ALA A 76 17.09 -7.42 12.97
CA ALA A 76 17.93 -6.77 13.97
C ALA A 76 17.67 -5.25 14.00
N GLU A 77 17.82 -4.62 15.17
CA GLU A 77 17.62 -3.16 15.34
C GLU A 77 18.45 -2.34 14.34
N GLU A 78 19.65 -2.82 13.99
CA GLU A 78 20.48 -2.20 12.96
C GLU A 78 19.77 -2.05 11.61
N ASP A 79 18.96 -3.04 11.21
CA ASP A 79 18.20 -3.02 9.96
C ASP A 79 16.84 -2.31 10.10
N MET A 80 16.34 -2.16 11.33
CA MET A 80 15.16 -1.35 11.65
C MET A 80 15.45 0.15 11.52
N TYR A 81 16.61 0.60 12.02
CA TYR A 81 16.99 2.01 12.06
C TYR A 81 17.99 2.43 10.96
N ARG A 82 18.51 1.49 10.17
CA ARG A 82 19.34 1.82 9.01
C ARG A 82 18.57 2.72 8.05
N ARG A 83 19.14 3.90 7.79
CA ARG A 83 18.84 4.68 6.57
C ARG A 83 18.98 3.74 5.37
N ARG A 84 18.06 3.86 4.41
CA ARG A 84 18.03 3.08 3.17
C ARG A 84 19.46 3.00 2.61
N ARG A 85 20.09 1.83 2.71
CA ARG A 85 21.42 1.62 2.13
C ARG A 85 21.23 1.58 0.63
N TYR A 86 21.83 2.53 -0.07
CA TYR A 86 21.95 2.43 -1.52
C TYR A 86 22.96 1.33 -1.80
N GLU A 87 22.48 0.19 -2.26
CA GLU A 87 23.34 -0.85 -2.82
C GLU A 87 24.01 -0.34 -4.10
N ALA A 88 25.16 -0.93 -4.44
CA ALA A 88 25.77 -0.65 -5.73
C ALA A 88 24.79 -1.02 -6.86
N ILE A 89 24.78 -0.21 -7.93
CA ILE A 89 23.91 -0.40 -9.09
C ILE A 89 24.03 -1.83 -9.66
N GLU A 90 25.24 -2.40 -9.63
CA GLU A 90 25.47 -3.75 -10.15
C GLU A 90 24.74 -4.83 -9.33
N VAL A 91 24.68 -4.69 -8.01
CA VAL A 91 23.93 -5.60 -7.13
C VAL A 91 22.43 -5.49 -7.42
N GLN A 92 21.92 -4.28 -7.61
CA GLN A 92 20.51 -4.06 -7.97
C GLN A 92 20.18 -4.68 -9.33
N LYS A 93 21.05 -4.53 -10.34
CA LYS A 93 20.88 -5.16 -11.65
C LYS A 93 20.82 -6.68 -11.55
N GLN A 94 21.69 -7.28 -10.73
CA GLN A 94 21.70 -8.73 -10.53
C GLN A 94 20.45 -9.23 -9.80
N ALA A 95 19.95 -8.48 -8.80
CA ALA A 95 18.70 -8.79 -8.11
C ALA A 95 17.50 -8.75 -9.07
N VAL A 96 17.42 -7.71 -9.92
CA VAL A 96 16.39 -7.60 -10.96
C VAL A 96 16.46 -8.78 -11.94
N ALA A 97 17.65 -9.10 -12.47
CA ALA A 97 17.81 -10.20 -13.42
C ALA A 97 17.40 -11.56 -12.82
N SER A 98 17.72 -11.78 -11.54
CA SER A 98 17.35 -13.01 -10.82
C SER A 98 15.83 -13.11 -10.65
N PHE A 99 15.19 -12.04 -10.17
CA PHE A 99 13.74 -11.99 -10.03
C PHE A 99 13.01 -12.15 -11.36
N SER A 100 13.48 -11.50 -12.43
CA SER A 100 12.91 -11.64 -13.77
C SER A 100 12.92 -13.09 -14.27
N LYS A 101 13.98 -13.85 -13.96
CA LYS A 101 14.08 -15.27 -14.32
C LYS A 101 13.08 -16.11 -13.53
N GLU A 102 12.91 -15.85 -12.24
CA GLU A 102 11.95 -16.56 -11.38
C GLU A 102 10.49 -16.25 -11.76
N TRP A 103 10.19 -14.97 -12.03
CA TRP A 103 8.86 -14.50 -12.41
C TRP A 103 8.46 -14.94 -13.83
N ASN A 104 9.41 -15.37 -14.65
CA ASN A 104 9.25 -15.65 -16.08
C ASN A 104 8.05 -16.56 -16.42
N HIS A 105 7.72 -17.53 -15.57
CA HIS A 105 6.60 -18.45 -15.79
C HIS A 105 5.22 -17.82 -15.50
N PHE A 106 5.17 -16.80 -14.65
CA PHE A 106 3.94 -16.14 -14.20
C PHE A 106 3.63 -14.84 -14.95
N ASP A 107 4.55 -14.40 -15.82
CA ASP A 107 4.43 -13.16 -16.56
C ASP A 107 3.45 -13.29 -17.74
N TRP A 108 2.20 -12.88 -17.51
CA TRP A 108 1.15 -12.85 -18.52
C TRP A 108 1.37 -11.76 -19.59
N THR A 109 2.21 -10.75 -19.33
CA THR A 109 2.38 -9.60 -20.24
C THR A 109 3.15 -9.95 -21.51
N LYS A 110 3.85 -11.09 -21.55
CA LYS A 110 4.51 -11.61 -22.75
C LYS A 110 3.56 -11.83 -23.92
N GLN A 111 2.33 -12.26 -23.62
CA GLN A 111 1.30 -12.48 -24.64
C GLN A 111 0.88 -11.18 -25.33
N LEU A 112 1.02 -10.03 -24.66
CA LEU A 112 0.73 -8.73 -25.26
C LEU A 112 1.74 -8.36 -26.35
N ASN A 113 2.99 -8.82 -26.22
CA ASN A 113 4.07 -8.52 -27.16
C ASN A 113 4.10 -9.46 -28.38
N GLU A 114 3.49 -10.65 -28.29
CA GLU A 114 3.38 -11.60 -29.40
C GLU A 114 2.26 -11.26 -30.39
N THR A 115 1.36 -10.35 -30.00
CA THR A 115 0.18 -9.97 -30.80
C THR A 115 0.39 -8.64 -31.57
N SER A 116 1.65 -8.18 -31.71
CA SER A 116 2.03 -6.96 -32.45
C SER A 116 2.92 -7.26 -33.65
#